data_AF-A0A2V8E7F1-F1
#
_entry.id   AF-A0A2V8E7F1-F1
#
_cell.length_a   1.000
_cell.length_b   1.000
_cell.length_c   1.000
_cell.angle_alpha   90.00
_cell.angle_beta   90.00
_cell.angle_gamma   90.00
#
_symmetry.space_group_name_H-M   'P 1'
#
loop_
_entity.id
_entity.type
_entity.pdbx_description
1 polymer ?
#
loop_
_entity_poly.entity_id
_entity_poly.type
_entity_poly.pdbx_seq_one_letter_code
_entity_poly.pdbx_strand_id
1 'polypeptide(L)'
;MYRRAIEWYGALGFELIELPCVSVDERCEFVLQQLRGYMGHRFPADGEDAWTRVPQGATVLRAMVRLLISAVALALFGSLESALVWAQPSSSSSKTITNRLPRTPDGRPDLQGVWNFSTLTPLERPDEFAGKPVLSEAEAAAYIDRRIKGANADRRDGAGTERSPGEDIDVQRAYNDLWYERGTTLAGGRQTSLIIDPADGKLPSLTPEGQRRAMAQAAFARQGVRGPLDNAQTRPLRERCIWWDSEGPPLTPMGAYNANLQIVQNQNHLAIVMEMIHDARIVHLDGRSHLPSSFRQLLGDSIGRWDGDTLVVETTNFKDMADYIDPAFFTDKTDYRGGRARLRIVERLSRIDADTLRYEYTVEDPGTWTKPWTAVQFLRRLTTPLYEYACHEGNYGMAGILSGARAAEKDAAR
;
A
#
# COMPACT_ATOMS: atom_id res chain seq x y z
N MET A 1 -27.81 22.31 25.26
CA MET A 1 -27.93 21.96 23.82
C MET A 1 -27.94 20.44 23.60
N TYR A 2 -26.90 19.71 24.04
CA TYR A 2 -26.74 18.26 23.83
C TYR A 2 -27.84 17.36 24.43
N ARG A 3 -28.35 17.67 25.63
CA ARG A 3 -29.43 16.87 26.26
C ARG A 3 -30.74 16.89 25.47
N ARG A 4 -31.08 18.03 24.85
CA ARG A 4 -32.30 18.18 24.02
C ARG A 4 -32.18 17.53 22.64
N ALA A 5 -30.96 17.47 22.07
CA ALA A 5 -30.73 16.76 20.81
C ALA A 5 -30.89 15.24 20.97
N ILE A 6 -30.42 14.69 22.09
CA ILE A 6 -30.58 13.27 22.44
C ILE A 6 -32.06 12.92 22.66
N GLU A 7 -32.82 13.77 23.34
CA GLU A 7 -34.27 13.60 23.52
C GLU A 7 -35.05 13.70 22.19
N TRP A 8 -34.61 14.54 21.24
CA TRP A 8 -35.24 14.70 19.92
C TRP A 8 -34.99 13.50 19.00
N TYR A 9 -33.78 12.94 19.00
CA TYR A 9 -33.45 11.73 18.23
C TYR A 9 -34.06 10.45 18.84
N GLY A 10 -34.15 10.36 20.18
CA GLY A 10 -34.85 9.27 20.85
C GLY A 10 -36.36 9.23 20.55
N ALA A 11 -36.98 10.38 20.26
CA ALA A 11 -38.38 10.47 19.87
C ALA A 11 -38.68 9.98 18.45
N LEU A 12 -37.65 9.83 17.59
CA LEU A 12 -37.75 9.34 16.21
C LEU A 12 -37.52 7.83 16.05
N GLY A 13 -37.29 7.09 17.15
CA GLY A 13 -37.27 5.62 17.16
C GLY A 13 -35.96 4.96 16.69
N PHE A 14 -34.85 5.71 16.63
CA PHE A 14 -33.53 5.12 16.39
C PHE A 14 -32.92 4.66 17.73
N GLU A 15 -32.76 3.34 17.91
CA GLU A 15 -31.86 2.81 18.94
C GLU A 15 -30.41 3.13 18.54
N LEU A 16 -29.76 3.99 19.31
CA LEU A 16 -28.31 4.18 19.26
C LEU A 16 -27.66 2.92 19.81
N ILE A 17 -27.13 2.08 18.92
CA ILE A 17 -26.22 0.99 19.26
C ILE A 17 -25.11 1.55 20.14
N GLU A 18 -24.90 0.91 21.30
CA GLU A 18 -23.90 1.27 22.30
C GLU A 18 -22.52 1.52 21.67
N LEU A 19 -22.06 2.77 21.72
CA LEU A 19 -20.67 3.13 21.49
C LEU A 19 -20.06 3.61 22.82
N PRO A 20 -18.88 3.12 23.22
CA PRO A 20 -18.29 3.46 24.50
C PRO A 20 -17.70 4.87 24.45
N CYS A 21 -18.52 5.88 24.79
CA CYS A 21 -18.03 7.23 25.06
C CYS A 21 -17.44 7.29 26.47
N VAL A 22 -16.12 7.10 26.58
CA VAL A 22 -15.37 7.42 27.79
C VAL A 22 -14.59 8.72 27.56
N SER A 23 -14.99 9.73 28.34
CA SER A 23 -14.52 11.11 28.46
C SER A 23 -15.00 12.15 27.43
N VAL A 24 -15.53 13.24 28.00
CA VAL A 24 -16.14 14.40 27.38
C VAL A 24 -15.02 15.39 27.07
N ASP A 25 -14.68 15.56 25.79
CA ASP A 25 -14.42 16.89 25.17
C ASP A 25 -13.75 16.79 23.79
N GLU A 26 -13.01 15.72 23.45
CA GLU A 26 -12.29 15.68 22.16
C GLU A 26 -12.93 14.81 21.06
N ARG A 27 -13.79 13.84 21.41
CA ARG A 27 -14.32 12.87 20.41
C ARG A 27 -15.71 13.19 19.87
N CYS A 28 -16.41 14.18 20.41
CA CYS A 28 -17.74 14.57 19.92
C CYS A 28 -17.69 15.44 18.65
N GLU A 29 -16.59 16.15 18.41
CA GLU A 29 -16.37 16.98 17.19
C GLU A 29 -16.40 16.12 15.91
N PHE A 30 -15.84 14.92 15.93
CA PHE A 30 -15.74 14.03 14.77
C PHE A 30 -17.10 13.60 14.19
N VAL A 31 -18.06 13.28 15.07
CA VAL A 31 -19.41 12.87 14.67
C VAL A 31 -20.21 14.08 14.15
N LEU A 32 -20.00 15.27 14.72
CA LEU A 32 -20.63 16.51 14.28
C LEU A 32 -20.13 16.95 12.89
N GLN A 33 -18.85 16.72 12.58
CA GLN A 33 -18.26 17.06 11.29
C GLN A 33 -18.79 16.14 10.17
N GLN A 34 -18.94 14.85 10.45
CA GLN A 34 -19.55 13.87 9.54
C GLN A 34 -21.04 14.19 9.25
N LEU A 35 -21.79 14.60 10.27
CA LEU A 35 -23.20 14.98 10.12
C LEU A 35 -23.40 16.31 9.36
N ARG A 36 -22.47 17.27 9.51
CA ARG A 36 -22.46 18.51 8.71
C ARG A 36 -22.16 18.24 7.23
N GLY A 37 -21.34 17.24 6.92
CA GLY A 37 -21.06 16.80 5.55
C GLY A 37 -22.26 16.12 4.88
N TYR A 38 -23.09 15.40 5.65
CA TYR A 38 -24.24 14.66 5.12
C TYR A 38 -25.47 15.53 4.84
N MET A 39 -25.60 16.69 5.49
CA MET A 39 -26.75 17.60 5.33
C MET A 39 -26.30 18.96 4.81
N GLY A 40 -26.11 19.05 3.50
CA GLY A 40 -25.76 20.29 2.81
C GLY A 40 -26.66 21.48 3.18
N HIS A 41 -26.02 22.61 3.48
CA HIS A 41 -26.56 23.97 3.58
C HIS A 41 -28.06 24.12 3.93
N ARG A 42 -28.45 23.73 5.15
CA ARG A 42 -29.61 24.33 5.84
C ARG A 42 -29.32 24.49 7.33
N PHE A 43 -28.41 25.42 7.62
CA PHE A 43 -28.43 26.10 8.91
C PHE A 43 -28.92 27.52 8.64
N PRO A 44 -30.05 27.97 9.22
CA PRO A 44 -30.28 29.40 9.33
C PRO A 44 -29.21 29.95 10.26
N ALA A 45 -28.43 30.91 9.77
CA ALA A 45 -27.92 31.93 10.65
C ALA A 45 -29.15 32.60 11.30
N ASP A 46 -29.03 32.98 12.57
CA ASP A 46 -29.98 33.80 13.34
C ASP A 46 -30.92 33.03 14.30
N GLY A 47 -30.69 33.25 15.61
CA GLY A 47 -31.74 33.46 16.62
C GLY A 47 -32.54 32.27 17.18
N GLU A 48 -32.69 32.24 18.50
CA GLU A 48 -33.22 31.16 19.35
C GLU A 48 -34.65 30.59 19.12
N ASP A 49 -35.44 30.93 18.10
CA ASP A 49 -36.91 30.73 18.15
C ASP A 49 -37.57 29.68 17.21
N ALA A 50 -36.83 28.72 16.64
CA ALA A 50 -37.42 27.78 15.67
C ALA A 50 -38.03 26.46 16.22
N TRP A 51 -38.13 26.24 17.55
CA TRP A 51 -38.41 24.90 18.12
C TRP A 51 -39.86 24.59 18.55
N THR A 52 -40.89 25.34 18.13
CA THR A 52 -42.22 25.26 18.78
C THR A 52 -43.37 24.58 18.03
N ARG A 53 -43.16 23.71 17.02
CA ARG A 53 -44.30 22.96 16.42
C ARG A 53 -44.03 21.48 16.14
N VAL A 54 -44.71 20.61 16.88
CA VAL A 54 -44.87 19.17 16.60
C VAL A 54 -46.21 18.97 15.87
N PRO A 55 -46.27 18.31 14.69
CA PRO A 55 -47.54 17.96 14.05
C PRO A 55 -48.21 16.75 14.73
N GLN A 56 -49.54 16.82 14.89
CA GLN A 56 -50.38 15.78 15.48
C GLN A 56 -50.46 14.55 14.56
N GLY A 57 -49.89 13.41 14.98
CA GLY A 57 -50.02 12.14 14.25
C GLY A 57 -49.42 10.89 14.92
N ALA A 58 -48.81 11.00 16.10
CA ALA A 58 -48.01 9.92 16.70
C ALA A 58 -48.74 9.05 17.76
N THR A 59 -50.07 8.90 17.67
CA THR A 59 -50.84 8.15 18.68
C THR A 59 -51.06 6.68 18.32
N VAL A 60 -50.95 6.28 17.05
CA VAL A 60 -51.29 4.91 16.60
C VAL A 60 -50.11 3.92 16.69
N LEU A 61 -48.86 4.39 16.61
CA LEU A 61 -47.68 3.52 16.59
C LEU A 61 -47.27 2.97 17.97
N ARG A 62 -47.72 3.60 19.07
CA ARG A 62 -47.38 3.21 20.45
C ARG A 62 -48.10 1.94 20.92
N ALA A 63 -49.20 1.54 20.29
CA ALA A 63 -49.98 0.37 20.71
C ALA A 63 -49.43 -0.95 20.14
N MET A 64 -48.78 -0.94 18.98
CA MET A 64 -48.34 -2.18 18.30
C MET A 64 -47.02 -2.74 18.85
N VAL A 65 -46.12 -1.89 19.35
CA VAL A 65 -44.80 -2.31 19.85
C VAL A 65 -44.88 -3.00 21.22
N ARG A 66 -45.87 -2.67 22.05
CA ARG A 66 -46.04 -3.28 23.38
C ARG A 66 -46.57 -4.71 23.34
N LEU A 67 -47.25 -5.10 22.26
CA LEU A 67 -47.79 -6.47 22.11
C LEU A 67 -46.75 -7.49 21.65
N LEU A 68 -45.69 -7.06 20.95
CA LEU A 68 -44.62 -7.95 20.49
C LEU A 68 -43.60 -8.33 21.58
N ILE A 69 -43.37 -7.44 22.55
CA ILE A 69 -42.37 -7.67 23.62
C ILE A 69 -42.87 -8.69 24.66
N SER A 70 -44.18 -8.84 24.84
CA SER A 70 -44.74 -9.84 25.77
C SER A 70 -44.71 -11.28 25.24
N ALA A 71 -44.59 -11.49 23.93
CA ALA A 71 -44.63 -12.83 23.32
C ALA A 71 -43.27 -13.56 23.37
N VAL A 72 -42.15 -12.83 23.43
CA VAL A 72 -40.80 -13.42 23.41
C VAL A 72 -40.34 -13.85 24.83
N ALA A 73 -40.89 -13.24 25.87
CA ALA A 73 -40.52 -13.54 27.26
C ALA A 73 -41.10 -14.87 27.80
N LEU A 74 -42.07 -15.50 27.11
CA LEU A 74 -42.69 -16.76 27.54
C LEU A 74 -42.04 -18.03 26.96
N ALA A 75 -41.06 -17.92 26.05
CA ALA A 75 -40.47 -19.08 25.36
C ALA A 75 -39.14 -19.59 25.96
N LEU A 76 -38.61 -18.95 27.00
CA LEU A 76 -37.28 -19.26 27.57
C LEU A 76 -37.29 -19.93 28.95
N PHE A 77 -38.47 -20.27 29.48
CA PHE A 77 -38.59 -21.04 30.73
C PHE A 77 -39.31 -22.36 30.50
N GLY A 78 -38.57 -23.36 30.04
CA GLY A 78 -39.07 -24.73 29.98
C GLY A 78 -37.98 -25.74 29.66
N SER A 79 -37.79 -26.68 30.58
CA SER A 79 -37.12 -27.99 30.48
C SER A 79 -35.61 -28.06 30.73
N LEU A 80 -35.31 -28.47 31.97
CA LEU A 80 -34.02 -28.95 32.46
C LEU A 80 -34.31 -30.35 33.04
N GLU A 81 -34.11 -31.41 32.26
CA GLU A 81 -34.00 -32.79 32.79
C GLU A 81 -33.02 -33.63 31.96
N SER A 82 -31.99 -34.11 32.67
CA SER A 82 -31.40 -35.45 32.66
C SER A 82 -31.19 -36.21 31.34
N ALA A 83 -29.92 -36.38 30.95
CA ALA A 83 -29.46 -37.59 30.28
C ALA A 83 -27.96 -37.84 30.52
N LEU A 84 -27.63 -38.83 31.35
CA LEU A 84 -26.37 -39.56 31.27
C LEU A 84 -26.34 -40.27 29.90
N VAL A 85 -25.35 -39.96 29.07
CA VAL A 85 -25.05 -40.75 27.85
C VAL A 85 -23.60 -41.19 27.91
N TRP A 86 -23.43 -42.50 27.77
CA TRP A 86 -22.18 -43.23 27.72
C TRP A 86 -21.23 -42.67 26.64
N ALA A 87 -19.97 -42.47 27.01
CA ALA A 87 -18.89 -42.22 26.06
C ALA A 87 -18.61 -43.51 25.26
N GLN A 88 -18.94 -43.51 23.97
CA GLN A 88 -18.31 -44.41 23.00
C GLN A 88 -17.16 -43.68 22.30
N PRO A 89 -16.03 -44.36 22.02
CA PRO A 89 -14.94 -43.76 21.26
C PRO A 89 -15.39 -43.64 19.80
N SER A 90 -15.75 -42.43 19.38
CA SER A 90 -15.83 -42.09 17.97
C SER A 90 -14.40 -42.04 17.43
N SER A 91 -14.00 -43.08 16.71
CA SER A 91 -12.84 -43.04 15.84
C SER A 91 -13.08 -41.97 14.77
N SER A 92 -12.58 -40.77 15.01
CA SER A 92 -12.55 -39.72 13.99
C SER A 92 -11.51 -40.13 12.95
N SER A 93 -11.98 -40.66 11.82
CA SER A 93 -11.16 -40.72 10.62
C SER A 93 -10.92 -39.28 10.17
N SER A 94 -9.78 -38.72 10.57
CA SER A 94 -9.28 -37.47 10.04
C SER A 94 -9.14 -37.63 8.52
N LYS A 95 -10.04 -37.00 7.75
CA LYS A 95 -9.77 -36.72 6.34
C LYS A 95 -8.54 -35.82 6.33
N THR A 96 -7.40 -36.38 5.96
CA THR A 96 -6.21 -35.61 5.60
C THR A 96 -6.60 -34.71 4.42
N ILE A 97 -7.00 -33.46 4.70
CA ILE A 97 -6.97 -32.40 3.71
C ILE A 97 -5.50 -32.21 3.40
N THR A 98 -5.03 -32.87 2.34
CA THR A 98 -3.77 -32.48 1.73
C THR A 98 -4.02 -31.09 1.18
N ASN A 99 -3.51 -30.09 1.89
CA ASN A 99 -3.58 -28.68 1.54
C ASN A 99 -2.74 -28.47 0.27
N ARG A 100 -3.23 -28.95 -0.87
CA ARG A 100 -2.49 -28.95 -2.13
C ARG A 100 -2.57 -27.55 -2.70
N LEU A 101 -1.40 -26.92 -2.88
CA LEU A 101 -1.29 -25.60 -3.50
C LEU A 101 -2.06 -25.58 -4.82
N PRO A 102 -2.86 -24.52 -5.09
CA PRO A 102 -3.65 -24.44 -6.32
C PRO A 102 -2.78 -24.55 -7.57
N ARG A 103 -3.32 -25.22 -8.60
CA ARG A 103 -2.63 -25.52 -9.86
C ARG A 103 -3.42 -25.05 -11.05
N THR A 104 -2.72 -24.63 -12.09
CA THR A 104 -3.29 -24.39 -13.42
C THR A 104 -3.67 -25.73 -14.09
N PRO A 105 -4.48 -25.71 -15.17
CA PRO A 105 -4.83 -26.93 -15.91
C PRO A 105 -3.63 -27.73 -16.44
N ASP A 106 -2.50 -27.07 -16.69
CA ASP A 106 -1.22 -27.68 -17.08
C ASP A 106 -0.35 -28.14 -15.90
N GLY A 107 -0.87 -28.09 -14.68
CA GLY A 107 -0.24 -28.64 -13.47
C GLY A 107 0.83 -27.74 -12.83
N ARG A 108 1.07 -26.54 -13.38
CA ARG A 108 1.95 -25.54 -12.77
C ARG A 108 1.29 -24.91 -11.54
N PRO A 109 2.05 -24.37 -10.59
CA PRO A 109 1.51 -23.51 -9.54
C PRO A 109 0.66 -22.39 -10.16
N ASP A 110 -0.54 -22.21 -9.64
CA ASP A 110 -1.42 -21.12 -10.02
C ASP A 110 -0.99 -19.85 -9.27
N LEU A 111 -0.42 -18.89 -9.96
CA LEU A 111 0.00 -17.60 -9.39
C LEU A 111 -1.08 -16.51 -9.57
N GLN A 112 -2.19 -16.83 -10.23
CA GLN A 112 -3.21 -15.85 -10.57
C GLN A 112 -3.89 -15.25 -9.34
N GLY A 113 -4.30 -14.00 -9.49
CA GLY A 113 -5.05 -13.27 -8.47
C GLY A 113 -4.61 -11.82 -8.35
N VAL A 114 -5.29 -11.11 -7.46
CA VAL A 114 -4.88 -9.80 -7.00
C VAL A 114 -4.07 -9.97 -5.71
N TRP A 115 -2.95 -9.27 -5.62
CA TRP A 115 -1.96 -9.43 -4.56
C TRP A 115 -1.53 -8.07 -4.05
N ASN A 116 -1.41 -7.95 -2.73
CA ASN A 116 -0.86 -6.78 -2.06
C ASN A 116 0.57 -7.04 -1.62
N PHE A 117 1.47 -6.09 -1.86
CA PHE A 117 2.89 -6.17 -1.50
C PHE A 117 3.32 -5.12 -0.48
N SER A 118 2.36 -4.47 0.19
CA SER A 118 2.65 -3.53 1.28
C SER A 118 3.38 -4.22 2.43
N THR A 119 4.37 -3.54 3.03
CA THR A 119 5.11 -4.10 4.16
C THR A 119 5.72 -3.00 5.02
N LEU A 120 5.72 -3.23 6.34
CA LEU A 120 6.47 -2.41 7.28
C LEU A 120 7.95 -2.80 7.33
N THR A 121 8.35 -3.95 6.78
CA THR A 121 9.76 -4.34 6.79
C THR A 121 10.57 -3.41 5.89
N PRO A 122 11.60 -2.73 6.44
CA PRO A 122 12.45 -1.86 5.63
C PRO A 122 13.29 -2.69 4.66
N LEU A 123 13.71 -2.09 3.54
CA LEU A 123 14.61 -2.76 2.59
C LEU A 123 15.89 -3.23 3.28
N GLU A 124 16.57 -2.31 3.97
CA GLU A 124 17.79 -2.57 4.73
C GLU A 124 17.52 -2.73 6.23
N ARG A 125 18.34 -3.55 6.89
CA ARG A 125 18.25 -3.79 8.32
C ARG A 125 18.57 -2.53 9.11
N PRO A 126 17.71 -2.06 10.02
CA PRO A 126 18.06 -0.98 10.94
C PRO A 126 19.27 -1.34 11.81
N ASP A 127 20.09 -0.35 12.15
CA ASP A 127 21.32 -0.57 12.93
C ASP A 127 21.01 -1.11 14.34
N GLU A 128 19.85 -0.77 14.91
CA GLU A 128 19.35 -1.34 16.17
C GLU A 128 19.16 -2.87 16.13
N PHE A 129 19.09 -3.46 14.94
CA PHE A 129 18.95 -4.90 14.73
C PHE A 129 20.19 -5.52 14.09
N ALA A 130 21.36 -4.87 14.14
CA ALA A 130 22.61 -5.45 13.65
C ALA A 130 22.83 -6.87 14.22
N GLY A 131 23.12 -7.83 13.34
CA GLY A 131 23.28 -9.25 13.71
C GLY A 131 21.98 -9.98 14.09
N LYS A 132 20.81 -9.33 13.98
CA LYS A 132 19.51 -9.87 14.36
C LYS A 132 18.53 -9.88 13.17
N PRO A 133 18.57 -10.92 12.31
CA PRO A 133 17.72 -10.99 11.12
C PRO A 133 16.25 -11.26 11.42
N VAL A 134 15.95 -11.86 12.58
CA VAL A 134 14.60 -12.24 12.99
C VAL A 134 14.36 -11.78 14.43
N LEU A 135 13.25 -11.08 14.65
CA LEU A 135 12.81 -10.66 15.98
C LEU A 135 12.08 -11.78 16.71
N SER A 136 12.06 -11.72 18.05
CA SER A 136 11.05 -12.45 18.81
C SER A 136 9.66 -11.88 18.55
N GLU A 137 8.60 -12.60 18.93
CA GLU A 137 7.22 -12.14 18.73
C GLU A 137 6.93 -10.82 19.45
N ALA A 138 7.37 -10.70 20.70
CA ALA A 138 7.20 -9.47 21.49
C ALA A 138 7.95 -8.28 20.88
N GLU A 139 9.18 -8.50 20.40
CA GLU A 139 9.97 -7.45 19.74
C GLU A 139 9.38 -7.04 18.39
N ALA A 140 8.87 -8.01 17.61
CA ALA A 140 8.20 -7.73 16.36
C ALA A 140 6.94 -6.89 16.60
N ALA A 141 6.12 -7.25 17.59
CA ALA A 141 4.93 -6.48 17.96
C ALA A 141 5.27 -5.05 18.38
N ALA A 142 6.28 -4.88 19.23
CA ALA A 142 6.75 -3.56 19.66
C ALA A 142 7.33 -2.73 18.49
N TYR A 143 8.04 -3.37 17.56
CA TYR A 143 8.59 -2.71 16.39
C TYR A 143 7.49 -2.29 15.41
N ILE A 144 6.50 -3.14 15.16
CA ILE A 144 5.33 -2.84 14.33
C ILE A 144 4.58 -1.65 14.91
N ASP A 145 4.26 -1.66 16.20
CA ASP A 145 3.57 -0.56 16.88
C ASP A 145 4.36 0.76 16.76
N ARG A 146 5.67 0.72 16.99
CA ARG A 146 6.56 1.89 16.81
C ARG A 146 6.55 2.40 15.38
N ARG A 147 6.57 1.52 14.37
CA ARG A 147 6.58 1.89 12.95
C ARG A 147 5.25 2.47 12.49
N ILE A 148 4.12 1.90 12.91
CA ILE A 148 2.78 2.42 12.62
C ILE A 148 2.61 3.81 13.23
N LYS A 149 2.92 3.96 14.52
CA LYS A 149 2.88 5.27 15.19
C LYS A 149 3.84 6.25 14.52
N GLY A 150 5.06 5.83 14.21
CA GLY A 150 6.09 6.64 13.55
C GLY A 150 5.66 7.18 12.18
N ALA A 151 5.00 6.35 11.38
CA ALA A 151 4.59 6.68 10.02
C ALA A 151 3.25 7.42 9.95
N ASN A 152 2.48 7.50 11.04
CA ASN A 152 1.14 8.09 11.05
C ASN A 152 1.17 9.55 10.55
N ALA A 153 0.52 9.80 9.40
CA ALA A 153 0.49 11.11 8.75
C ALA A 153 -0.43 12.14 9.46
N ASP A 154 -1.33 11.68 10.32
CA ASP A 154 -2.22 12.54 11.11
C ASP A 154 -1.53 13.16 12.33
N ARG A 155 -0.29 12.75 12.65
CA ARG A 155 0.50 13.36 13.73
C ARG A 155 0.66 14.88 13.50
N ARG A 156 0.56 15.66 14.57
CA ARG A 156 0.77 17.13 14.61
C ARG A 156 1.79 17.51 15.68
N ASP A 157 2.84 16.72 15.77
CA ASP A 157 3.89 16.78 16.79
C ASP A 157 5.12 17.61 16.38
N GLY A 158 5.05 18.30 15.24
CA GLY A 158 6.17 19.10 14.71
C GLY A 158 7.33 18.28 14.13
N ALA A 159 7.34 16.96 14.34
CA ALA A 159 8.32 16.07 13.72
C ALA A 159 7.91 15.85 12.26
N GLY A 160 8.48 16.60 11.31
CA GLY A 160 8.30 16.33 9.88
C GLY A 160 8.76 14.91 9.50
N THR A 161 8.39 14.45 8.30
CA THR A 161 9.06 13.26 7.75
C THR A 161 10.56 13.54 7.62
N GLU A 162 11.43 12.52 7.72
CA GLU A 162 12.89 12.68 7.55
C GLU A 162 13.29 13.44 6.27
N ARG A 163 12.39 13.50 5.27
CA ARG A 163 12.57 14.21 4.01
C ARG A 163 12.57 15.72 4.13
N SER A 164 12.09 16.32 5.22
CA SER A 164 12.07 17.77 5.39
C SER A 164 11.85 18.19 6.86
N PRO A 165 12.93 18.49 7.58
CA PRO A 165 12.84 19.13 8.88
C PRO A 165 12.41 20.60 8.72
N GLY A 166 11.27 20.97 9.33
CA GLY A 166 10.88 22.37 9.56
C GLY A 166 9.95 23.00 8.51
N GLU A 167 8.87 23.59 9.03
CA GLU A 167 8.06 24.69 8.51
C GLU A 167 7.08 24.51 7.34
N ASP A 168 6.81 23.29 6.86
CA ASP A 168 5.63 23.09 5.99
C ASP A 168 4.84 21.79 6.30
N ILE A 169 4.49 21.63 7.58
CA ILE A 169 3.73 20.49 8.10
C ILE A 169 2.42 20.30 7.32
N ASP A 170 1.79 21.39 6.87
CA ASP A 170 0.47 21.37 6.24
C ASP A 170 0.51 20.85 4.80
N VAL A 171 1.52 21.22 4.00
CA VAL A 171 1.70 20.71 2.63
C VAL A 171 2.26 19.29 2.64
N GLN A 172 3.17 18.97 3.56
CA GLN A 172 3.85 17.66 3.58
C GLN A 172 3.03 16.53 4.22
N ARG A 173 2.03 16.86 5.02
CA ARG A 173 1.04 15.92 5.59
C ARG A 173 -0.37 16.19 5.06
N ALA A 174 -0.47 16.73 3.84
CA ALA A 174 -1.74 17.09 3.22
C ALA A 174 -2.72 15.91 3.09
N TYR A 175 -2.23 14.67 3.07
CA TYR A 175 -3.04 13.46 3.12
C TYR A 175 -3.13 12.89 4.54
N ASN A 176 -4.35 12.59 4.97
CA ASN A 176 -4.61 11.85 6.20
C ASN A 176 -4.01 10.43 6.15
N ASP A 177 -3.72 9.86 7.32
CA ASP A 177 -3.11 8.52 7.42
C ASP A 177 -3.99 7.42 6.79
N LEU A 178 -5.31 7.64 6.78
CA LEU A 178 -6.31 6.78 6.13
C LEU A 178 -5.97 6.46 4.67
N TRP A 179 -5.33 7.38 3.94
CA TRP A 179 -4.99 7.21 2.53
C TRP A 179 -3.70 6.44 2.30
N TYR A 180 -2.98 6.05 3.34
CA TYR A 180 -1.72 5.34 3.22
C TYR A 180 -1.88 3.85 3.49
N GLU A 181 -1.30 3.04 2.61
CA GLU A 181 -1.31 1.58 2.65
C GLU A 181 0.09 1.02 2.90
N ARG A 182 0.64 1.31 4.08
CA ARG A 182 2.03 0.92 4.42
C ARG A 182 2.17 -0.53 4.91
N GLY A 183 1.05 -1.25 4.98
CA GLY A 183 0.93 -2.55 5.61
C GLY A 183 0.96 -2.49 7.14
N THR A 184 0.60 -3.61 7.78
CA THR A 184 0.57 -3.74 9.26
C THR A 184 1.45 -4.86 9.78
N THR A 185 2.21 -5.51 8.88
CA THR A 185 3.03 -6.69 9.21
C THR A 185 4.44 -6.56 8.68
N LEU A 186 5.35 -7.27 9.32
CA LEU A 186 6.71 -7.50 8.82
C LEU A 186 6.72 -8.66 7.82
N ALA A 187 7.59 -8.61 6.82
CA ALA A 187 7.93 -9.72 5.95
C ALA A 187 8.27 -10.97 6.78
N GLY A 188 7.71 -12.11 6.39
CA GLY A 188 7.85 -13.37 7.14
C GLY A 188 7.35 -13.30 8.59
N GLY A 189 6.57 -12.27 8.94
CA GLY A 189 6.06 -11.97 10.28
C GLY A 189 7.06 -11.30 11.22
N ARG A 190 8.38 -11.50 11.03
CA ARG A 190 9.40 -11.12 12.03
C ARG A 190 10.75 -10.67 11.46
N GLN A 191 10.87 -10.49 10.14
CA GLN A 191 12.14 -10.10 9.51
C GLN A 191 12.45 -8.62 9.76
N THR A 192 13.72 -8.32 10.03
CA THR A 192 14.20 -6.96 10.27
C THR A 192 14.61 -6.21 9.00
N SER A 193 14.73 -6.91 7.86
CA SER A 193 15.05 -6.37 6.54
C SER A 193 14.42 -7.22 5.43
N LEU A 194 14.17 -6.62 4.27
CA LEU A 194 13.83 -7.39 3.05
C LEU A 194 15.09 -8.03 2.46
N ILE A 195 16.23 -7.35 2.52
CA ILE A 195 17.52 -7.90 2.09
C ILE A 195 17.88 -9.08 2.99
N ILE A 196 18.14 -10.23 2.35
CA ILE A 196 18.60 -11.47 2.97
C ILE A 196 20.05 -11.81 2.60
N ASP A 197 20.53 -11.27 1.48
CA ASP A 197 21.91 -11.37 1.03
C ASP A 197 22.36 -10.01 0.48
N PRO A 198 23.42 -9.37 1.00
CA PRO A 198 24.30 -9.84 2.07
C PRO A 198 23.61 -10.11 3.42
N ALA A 199 24.19 -11.01 4.21
CA ALA A 199 23.59 -11.50 5.47
C ALA A 199 23.40 -10.41 6.54
N ASP A 200 24.14 -9.31 6.45
CA ASP A 200 23.98 -8.12 7.31
C ASP A 200 22.70 -7.33 7.00
N GLY A 201 21.99 -7.68 5.92
CA GLY A 201 20.73 -7.07 5.51
C GLY A 201 20.92 -5.67 4.95
N LYS A 202 22.11 -5.32 4.47
CA LYS A 202 22.43 -4.02 3.89
C LYS A 202 22.72 -4.16 2.39
N LEU A 203 22.57 -3.07 1.65
CA LEU A 203 23.04 -3.02 0.28
C LEU A 203 24.56 -3.11 0.22
N PRO A 204 25.13 -3.77 -0.79
CA PRO A 204 26.57 -3.79 -1.00
C PRO A 204 27.14 -2.38 -1.16
N SER A 205 28.43 -2.22 -0.89
CA SER A 205 29.13 -0.98 -1.19
C SER A 205 29.03 -0.64 -2.68
N LEU A 206 28.94 0.65 -2.98
CA LEU A 206 28.97 1.12 -4.35
C LEU A 206 30.33 0.96 -5.01
N THR A 207 30.29 0.77 -6.33
CA THR A 207 31.47 0.94 -7.18
C THR A 207 31.84 2.43 -7.29
N PRO A 208 33.06 2.78 -7.74
CA PRO A 208 33.42 4.17 -7.99
C PRO A 208 32.49 4.88 -8.99
N GLU A 209 31.95 4.14 -9.96
CA GLU A 209 30.98 4.67 -10.92
C GLU A 209 29.63 4.95 -10.25
N GLY A 210 29.12 4.00 -9.45
CA GLY A 210 27.91 4.20 -8.65
C GLY A 210 28.06 5.36 -7.66
N GLN A 211 29.24 5.54 -7.06
CA GLN A 211 29.53 6.67 -6.16
C GLN A 211 29.43 8.00 -6.89
N ARG A 212 30.01 8.11 -8.09
CA ARG A 212 29.91 9.32 -8.90
C ARG A 212 28.46 9.66 -9.25
N ARG A 213 27.66 8.68 -9.67
CA ARG A 213 26.22 8.91 -9.94
C ARG A 213 25.48 9.36 -8.70
N ALA A 214 25.65 8.67 -7.57
CA ALA A 214 25.00 9.04 -6.31
C ALA A 214 25.38 10.45 -5.85
N MET A 215 26.66 10.83 -5.99
CA MET A 215 27.12 12.20 -5.69
C MET A 215 26.52 13.24 -6.63
N ALA A 216 26.45 12.95 -7.94
CA ALA A 216 25.83 13.85 -8.91
C ALA A 216 24.35 14.05 -8.63
N GLN A 217 23.62 12.97 -8.32
CA GLN A 217 22.21 13.02 -7.93
C GLN A 217 22.00 13.83 -6.65
N ALA A 218 22.82 13.59 -5.61
CA ALA A 218 22.75 14.34 -4.36
C ALA A 218 23.09 15.83 -4.56
N ALA A 219 24.07 16.14 -5.41
CA ALA A 219 24.41 17.51 -5.76
C ALA A 219 23.26 18.21 -6.50
N PHE A 220 22.62 17.52 -7.45
CA PHE A 220 21.45 18.05 -8.15
C PHE A 220 20.29 18.29 -7.18
N ALA A 221 19.94 17.32 -6.34
CA ALA A 221 18.84 17.44 -5.37
C ALA A 221 19.01 18.64 -4.43
N ARG A 222 20.26 18.94 -4.02
CA ARG A 222 20.59 20.11 -3.18
C ARG A 222 20.38 21.45 -3.86
N GLN A 223 20.37 21.50 -5.19
CA GLN A 223 20.11 22.75 -5.91
C GLN A 223 18.64 23.16 -5.80
N GLY A 224 17.74 22.28 -5.34
CA GLY A 224 16.31 22.55 -5.21
C GLY A 224 15.59 22.82 -6.53
N VAL A 225 16.32 22.76 -7.66
CA VAL A 225 15.79 23.03 -8.98
C VAL A 225 14.99 21.81 -9.41
N ARG A 226 13.66 21.96 -9.54
CA ARG A 226 12.78 20.98 -10.18
C ARG A 226 13.03 20.92 -11.70
N GLY A 227 14.29 20.89 -12.16
CA GLY A 227 14.65 21.13 -13.56
C GLY A 227 14.01 22.40 -14.15
N PRO A 228 14.11 22.61 -15.48
CA PRO A 228 13.28 23.59 -16.17
C PRO A 228 11.79 23.24 -16.03
N LEU A 229 10.99 24.20 -15.56
CA LEU A 229 9.53 24.07 -15.38
C LEU A 229 8.73 24.48 -16.63
N ASP A 230 9.44 24.88 -17.68
CA ASP A 230 8.94 25.66 -18.80
C ASP A 230 8.61 24.79 -20.02
N ASN A 231 8.87 23.47 -19.93
CA ASN A 231 8.63 22.47 -20.96
C ASN A 231 8.05 21.18 -20.37
N ALA A 232 6.97 20.66 -20.95
CA ALA A 232 6.35 19.39 -20.54
C ALA A 232 7.26 18.18 -20.76
N GLN A 233 8.14 18.22 -21.75
CA GLN A 233 9.01 17.10 -22.12
C GLN A 233 10.19 16.93 -21.17
N THR A 234 10.61 18.01 -20.50
CA THR A 234 11.68 18.00 -19.48
C THR A 234 11.15 17.61 -18.11
N ARG A 235 9.82 17.44 -17.97
CA ARG A 235 9.24 16.96 -16.72
C ARG A 235 9.58 15.48 -16.50
N PRO A 236 9.81 15.07 -15.24
CA PRO A 236 10.13 13.69 -14.93
C PRO A 236 9.01 12.71 -15.28
N LEU A 237 9.36 11.44 -15.49
CA LEU A 237 8.41 10.42 -15.97
C LEU A 237 7.23 10.19 -15.00
N ARG A 238 7.47 10.32 -13.70
CA ARG A 238 6.43 10.22 -12.66
C ARG A 238 5.37 11.32 -12.80
N GLU A 239 5.79 12.58 -12.95
CA GLU A 239 4.87 13.70 -13.19
C GLU A 239 4.12 13.61 -14.50
N ARG A 240 4.69 12.88 -15.48
CA ARG A 240 4.09 12.64 -16.79
C ARG A 240 3.25 11.36 -16.84
N CYS A 241 3.10 10.65 -15.72
CA CYS A 241 2.33 9.40 -15.64
C CYS A 241 2.83 8.30 -16.59
N ILE A 242 4.14 8.24 -16.83
CA ILE A 242 4.76 7.28 -17.76
C ILE A 242 5.31 6.05 -17.03
N TRP A 243 5.92 6.25 -15.86
CA TRP A 243 6.59 5.17 -15.13
C TRP A 243 6.82 5.56 -13.66
N TRP A 244 6.74 4.58 -12.76
CA TRP A 244 7.06 4.71 -11.33
C TRP A 244 8.03 3.60 -10.88
N ASP A 245 8.92 3.92 -9.94
CA ASP A 245 9.95 3.00 -9.44
C ASP A 245 9.42 1.81 -8.61
N SER A 246 8.17 1.85 -8.15
CA SER A 246 7.51 0.76 -7.44
C SER A 246 6.93 -0.34 -8.33
N GLU A 247 6.75 -0.07 -9.62
CA GLU A 247 6.11 -0.99 -10.58
C GLU A 247 6.97 -2.22 -10.90
N GLY A 248 8.25 -2.14 -10.56
CA GLY A 248 9.26 -3.16 -10.82
C GLY A 248 9.61 -3.33 -12.29
N PRO A 249 10.35 -4.40 -12.64
CA PRO A 249 11.11 -5.24 -11.71
C PRO A 249 12.19 -4.46 -10.95
N PRO A 250 12.48 -4.86 -9.71
CA PRO A 250 11.68 -5.68 -8.82
C PRO A 250 10.57 -4.85 -8.20
N LEU A 251 9.53 -5.49 -7.69
CA LEU A 251 8.54 -4.80 -6.87
C LEU A 251 9.25 -4.17 -5.66
N THR A 252 9.12 -2.85 -5.50
CA THR A 252 9.67 -2.14 -4.36
C THR A 252 8.53 -1.52 -3.56
N PRO A 253 8.46 -1.76 -2.23
CA PRO A 253 7.39 -1.19 -1.43
C PRO A 253 7.57 0.32 -1.37
N MET A 254 6.65 1.04 -2.02
CA MET A 254 6.69 2.50 -2.14
C MET A 254 6.42 3.23 -0.80
N GLY A 255 6.05 2.48 0.25
CA GLY A 255 5.75 3.01 1.58
C GLY A 255 4.54 3.95 1.60
N ALA A 256 3.72 3.91 0.56
CA ALA A 256 2.60 4.81 0.31
C ALA A 256 1.30 4.00 0.11
N TYR A 257 0.59 4.20 -1.00
CA TYR A 257 -0.69 3.59 -1.35
C TYR A 257 -0.59 2.81 -2.68
N ASN A 258 -1.65 2.07 -3.02
CA ASN A 258 -1.80 1.30 -4.27
C ASN A 258 -0.70 0.24 -4.43
N ALA A 259 -0.34 -0.43 -3.32
CA ALA A 259 0.66 -1.49 -3.31
C ALA A 259 0.05 -2.83 -3.76
N ASN A 260 -0.73 -2.79 -4.85
CA ASN A 260 -1.51 -3.90 -5.37
C ASN A 260 -1.07 -4.25 -6.79
N LEU A 261 -1.20 -5.53 -7.12
CA LEU A 261 -0.95 -6.04 -8.46
C LEU A 261 -1.92 -7.15 -8.82
N GLN A 262 -2.18 -7.32 -10.11
CA GLN A 262 -2.89 -8.47 -10.64
C GLN A 262 -1.95 -9.34 -11.47
N ILE A 263 -1.99 -10.64 -11.20
CA ILE A 263 -1.32 -11.66 -12.01
C ILE A 263 -2.36 -12.39 -12.85
N VAL A 264 -2.13 -12.42 -14.15
CA VAL A 264 -2.86 -13.25 -15.12
C VAL A 264 -1.86 -14.21 -15.76
N GLN A 265 -2.18 -15.51 -15.76
CA GLN A 265 -1.25 -16.55 -16.14
C GLN A 265 -1.86 -17.45 -17.19
N ASN A 266 -1.09 -17.77 -18.23
CA ASN A 266 -1.37 -18.90 -19.12
C ASN A 266 -0.08 -19.71 -19.32
N GLN A 267 -0.13 -20.71 -20.22
CA GLN A 267 1.00 -21.59 -20.48
C GLN A 267 2.25 -20.87 -21.01
N ASN A 268 2.07 -19.76 -21.73
CA ASN A 268 3.12 -19.07 -22.47
C ASN A 268 3.46 -17.68 -21.91
N HIS A 269 2.63 -17.15 -21.00
CA HIS A 269 2.76 -15.78 -20.50
C HIS A 269 2.31 -15.67 -19.05
N LEU A 270 2.99 -14.79 -18.32
CA LEU A 270 2.52 -14.23 -17.06
C LEU A 270 2.45 -12.71 -17.24
N ALA A 271 1.24 -12.16 -17.22
CA ALA A 271 1.03 -10.72 -17.20
C ALA A 271 0.92 -10.25 -15.74
N ILE A 272 1.69 -9.23 -15.40
CA ILE A 272 1.71 -8.59 -14.09
C ILE A 272 1.30 -7.14 -14.29
N VAL A 273 0.12 -6.78 -13.80
CA VAL A 273 -0.47 -5.44 -13.92
C VAL A 273 -0.37 -4.75 -12.57
N MET A 274 0.29 -3.60 -12.52
CA MET A 274 0.37 -2.78 -11.30
C MET A 274 -0.89 -1.93 -11.16
N GLU A 275 -1.36 -1.74 -9.93
CA GLU A 275 -2.43 -0.76 -9.67
C GLU A 275 -1.90 0.65 -9.92
N MET A 276 -0.69 0.97 -9.46
CA MET A 276 -0.08 2.28 -9.66
C MET A 276 0.30 2.52 -11.14
N ILE A 277 0.06 3.75 -11.63
CA ILE A 277 0.16 4.17 -13.05
C ILE A 277 -0.78 3.43 -13.97
N HIS A 278 -0.39 2.27 -14.51
CA HIS A 278 -1.15 1.43 -15.47
C HIS A 278 -0.28 0.33 -16.12
N ASP A 279 0.97 0.17 -15.71
CA ASP A 279 1.92 -0.67 -16.43
C ASP A 279 1.57 -2.17 -16.37
N ALA A 280 1.62 -2.81 -17.54
CA ALA A 280 1.41 -4.25 -17.72
C ALA A 280 2.70 -4.91 -18.19
N ARG A 281 3.42 -5.55 -17.25
CA ARG A 281 4.64 -6.32 -17.56
C ARG A 281 4.27 -7.70 -18.07
N ILE A 282 4.76 -8.05 -19.25
CA ILE A 282 4.60 -9.38 -19.84
C ILE A 282 5.88 -10.19 -19.63
N VAL A 283 5.77 -11.31 -18.92
CA VAL A 283 6.83 -12.31 -18.79
C VAL A 283 6.54 -13.44 -19.78
N HIS A 284 7.47 -13.71 -20.69
CA HIS A 284 7.34 -14.81 -21.66
C HIS A 284 7.79 -16.14 -21.04
N LEU A 285 6.98 -17.18 -21.16
CA LEU A 285 7.21 -18.53 -20.61
C LEU A 285 7.42 -19.59 -21.69
N ASP A 286 7.44 -19.20 -22.96
CA ASP A 286 7.50 -20.09 -24.12
C ASP A 286 8.92 -20.53 -24.51
N GLY A 287 9.91 -20.24 -23.66
CA GLY A 287 11.30 -20.65 -23.87
C GLY A 287 12.06 -19.81 -24.90
N ARG A 288 11.50 -18.68 -25.36
CA ARG A 288 12.23 -17.75 -26.23
C ARG A 288 13.47 -17.17 -25.54
N SER A 289 14.44 -16.75 -26.34
CA SER A 289 15.58 -15.98 -25.85
C SER A 289 15.21 -14.51 -25.66
N HIS A 290 16.01 -13.82 -24.84
CA HIS A 290 15.93 -12.37 -24.69
C HIS A 290 16.06 -11.64 -26.03
N LEU A 291 15.44 -10.46 -26.11
CA LEU A 291 15.61 -9.53 -27.21
C LEU A 291 17.08 -9.11 -27.35
N PRO A 292 17.54 -8.72 -28.56
CA PRO A 292 18.88 -8.14 -28.72
C PRO A 292 19.09 -6.97 -27.76
N SER A 293 20.28 -6.85 -27.16
CA SER A 293 20.59 -5.84 -26.13
C SER A 293 20.51 -4.38 -26.60
N SER A 294 20.39 -4.16 -27.91
CA SER A 294 20.09 -2.85 -28.51
C SER A 294 18.63 -2.43 -28.33
N PHE A 295 17.71 -3.38 -28.13
CA PHE A 295 16.30 -3.11 -27.88
C PHE A 295 16.04 -3.02 -26.38
N ARG A 296 15.82 -1.80 -25.87
CA ARG A 296 15.70 -1.51 -24.44
C ARG A 296 14.33 -0.94 -24.09
N GLN A 297 13.77 -1.39 -22.96
CA GLN A 297 12.41 -1.07 -22.50
C GLN A 297 12.42 -0.53 -21.07
N LEU A 298 11.42 0.27 -20.69
CA LEU A 298 11.35 0.87 -19.34
C LEU A 298 11.30 -0.19 -18.23
N LEU A 299 10.46 -1.21 -18.41
CA LEU A 299 10.33 -2.35 -17.50
C LEU A 299 11.32 -3.51 -17.80
N GLY A 300 12.16 -3.34 -18.82
CA GLY A 300 13.05 -4.39 -19.33
C GLY A 300 12.32 -5.50 -20.11
N ASP A 301 13.08 -6.49 -20.54
CA ASP A 301 12.62 -7.70 -21.26
C ASP A 301 12.66 -8.90 -20.30
N SER A 302 11.48 -9.48 -20.00
CA SER A 302 11.31 -10.53 -18.98
C SER A 302 11.06 -11.91 -19.59
N ILE A 303 11.95 -12.86 -19.28
CA ILE A 303 11.83 -14.27 -19.68
C ILE A 303 11.74 -15.15 -18.44
N GLY A 304 10.68 -15.97 -18.37
CA GLY A 304 10.40 -16.86 -17.26
C GLY A 304 10.61 -18.33 -17.59
N ARG A 305 11.03 -19.10 -16.58
CA ARG A 305 11.14 -20.57 -16.63
C ARG A 305 10.75 -21.17 -15.29
N TRP A 306 10.20 -22.37 -15.31
CA TRP A 306 9.84 -23.09 -14.10
C TRP A 306 11.02 -23.90 -13.55
N ASP A 307 11.29 -23.73 -12.26
CA ASP A 307 12.21 -24.52 -11.44
C ASP A 307 11.38 -25.24 -10.36
N GLY A 308 10.94 -26.45 -10.67
CA GLY A 308 9.90 -27.15 -9.90
C GLY A 308 8.62 -26.31 -9.81
N ASP A 309 8.26 -25.93 -8.58
CA ASP A 309 7.08 -25.11 -8.25
C ASP A 309 7.38 -23.60 -8.13
N THR A 310 8.57 -23.17 -8.56
CA THR A 310 8.97 -21.77 -8.54
C THR A 310 9.09 -21.24 -9.96
N LEU A 311 8.43 -20.12 -10.24
CA LEU A 311 8.67 -19.38 -11.48
C LEU A 311 9.89 -18.49 -11.30
N VAL A 312 10.94 -18.75 -12.08
CA VAL A 312 12.15 -17.95 -12.14
C VAL A 312 12.06 -17.02 -13.34
N VAL A 313 12.07 -15.71 -13.10
CA VAL A 313 12.00 -14.68 -14.14
C VAL A 313 13.32 -13.93 -14.20
N GLU A 314 13.94 -13.91 -15.35
CA GLU A 314 15.11 -13.10 -15.63
C GLU A 314 14.65 -11.87 -16.43
N THR A 315 15.01 -10.69 -15.96
CA THR A 315 14.73 -9.43 -16.67
C THR A 315 16.03 -8.69 -16.96
N THR A 316 16.21 -8.31 -18.22
CA THR A 316 17.37 -7.54 -18.71
C THR A 316 16.89 -6.40 -19.63
N ASN A 317 17.78 -5.83 -20.44
CA ASN A 317 17.47 -4.82 -21.46
C ASN A 317 16.68 -3.60 -20.94
N PHE A 318 16.96 -3.15 -19.71
CA PHE A 318 16.37 -1.93 -19.19
C PHE A 318 16.83 -0.71 -19.98
N LYS A 319 15.88 0.20 -20.21
CA LYS A 319 16.16 1.56 -20.67
C LYS A 319 16.99 2.25 -19.59
N ASP A 320 18.07 2.90 -20.00
CA ASP A 320 18.83 3.70 -19.06
C ASP A 320 18.02 4.93 -18.67
N MET A 321 17.93 5.18 -17.37
CA MET A 321 17.06 6.21 -16.80
C MET A 321 17.82 7.46 -16.41
N ALA A 322 19.15 7.50 -16.60
CA ALA A 322 20.03 8.62 -16.24
C ALA A 322 19.49 10.00 -16.63
N ASP A 323 18.83 10.10 -17.78
CA ASP A 323 18.31 11.36 -18.34
C ASP A 323 16.85 11.67 -17.94
N TYR A 324 16.15 10.73 -17.30
CA TYR A 324 14.71 10.79 -17.03
C TYR A 324 14.35 10.91 -15.55
N ILE A 325 15.37 10.96 -14.69
CA ILE A 325 15.25 10.90 -13.24
C ILE A 325 14.71 12.20 -12.66
N ASP A 326 13.70 12.07 -11.79
CA ASP A 326 13.23 13.15 -10.93
C ASP A 326 14.10 13.27 -9.68
N PRO A 327 14.82 14.38 -9.49
CA PRO A 327 15.66 14.55 -8.34
C PRO A 327 14.94 15.05 -7.07
N ALA A 328 13.68 15.47 -7.18
CA ALA A 328 12.88 15.92 -6.05
C ALA A 328 12.19 14.76 -5.30
N PHE A 329 12.07 13.58 -5.91
CA PHE A 329 11.35 12.43 -5.35
C PHE A 329 12.25 11.20 -5.09
N PHE A 330 13.55 11.42 -4.86
CA PHE A 330 14.49 10.34 -4.58
C PHE A 330 14.16 9.56 -3.29
N THR A 331 14.03 8.24 -3.42
CA THR A 331 14.58 7.29 -2.46
C THR A 331 15.95 6.86 -3.01
N ASP A 332 17.00 6.88 -2.21
CA ASP A 332 18.39 6.74 -2.68
C ASP A 332 18.80 5.31 -3.13
N LYS A 333 17.89 4.33 -3.01
CA LYS A 333 18.26 2.90 -3.02
C LYS A 333 17.50 2.03 -4.02
N THR A 334 16.28 2.40 -4.42
CA THR A 334 15.40 1.57 -5.28
C THR A 334 15.35 2.03 -6.74
N ASP A 335 15.82 3.23 -7.05
CA ASP A 335 15.90 3.79 -8.41
C ASP A 335 17.30 3.59 -9.06
N TYR A 336 18.00 2.53 -8.65
CA TYR A 336 19.30 2.07 -9.20
C TYR A 336 20.39 3.15 -9.30
N ARG A 337 20.30 4.19 -8.47
CA ARG A 337 21.21 5.36 -8.47
C ARG A 337 21.42 5.92 -9.88
N GLY A 338 20.33 5.94 -10.63
CA GLY A 338 20.24 6.49 -11.97
C GLY A 338 20.97 5.75 -13.08
N GLY A 339 21.48 4.54 -12.83
CA GLY A 339 22.05 3.68 -13.87
C GLY A 339 21.26 2.38 -13.97
N ARG A 340 20.70 2.10 -15.15
CA ARG A 340 20.01 0.80 -15.41
C ARG A 340 20.53 0.08 -16.64
N ALA A 341 21.51 0.65 -17.35
CA ALA A 341 22.04 0.08 -18.59
C ALA A 341 22.62 -1.34 -18.44
N ARG A 342 23.13 -1.68 -17.24
CA ARG A 342 23.72 -3.00 -16.90
C ARG A 342 22.92 -3.75 -15.84
N LEU A 343 21.68 -3.31 -15.58
CA LEU A 343 20.81 -3.94 -14.60
C LEU A 343 20.33 -5.30 -15.13
N ARG A 344 20.46 -6.30 -14.28
CA ARG A 344 19.92 -7.65 -14.45
C ARG A 344 19.19 -8.01 -13.16
N ILE A 345 17.96 -8.46 -13.30
CA ILE A 345 17.12 -8.85 -12.17
C ILE A 345 16.68 -10.28 -12.35
N VAL A 346 16.83 -11.10 -11.32
CA VAL A 346 16.32 -12.47 -11.28
C VAL A 346 15.28 -12.55 -10.17
N GLU A 347 14.02 -12.70 -10.53
CA GLU A 347 12.90 -12.87 -9.61
C GLU A 347 12.55 -14.36 -9.48
N ARG A 348 12.09 -14.77 -8.31
CA ARG A 348 11.58 -16.10 -7.99
C ARG A 348 10.22 -15.94 -7.31
N LEU A 349 9.16 -16.40 -7.97
CA LEU A 349 7.80 -16.38 -7.46
C LEU A 349 7.38 -17.81 -7.08
N SER A 350 7.05 -18.01 -5.80
CA SER A 350 6.61 -19.31 -5.28
C SER A 350 5.33 -19.13 -4.48
N ARG A 351 4.31 -19.93 -4.76
CA ARG A 351 3.10 -20.00 -3.93
C ARG A 351 3.38 -20.90 -2.73
N ILE A 352 3.38 -20.33 -1.52
CA ILE A 352 3.76 -21.07 -0.30
C ILE A 352 2.54 -21.54 0.50
N ASP A 353 1.39 -20.89 0.30
CA ASP A 353 0.08 -21.30 0.79
C ASP A 353 -1.03 -20.73 -0.12
N ALA A 354 -2.30 -20.87 0.28
CA ALA A 354 -3.43 -20.39 -0.51
C ALA A 354 -3.40 -18.86 -0.72
N ASP A 355 -2.87 -18.10 0.23
CA ASP A 355 -3.03 -16.65 0.33
C ASP A 355 -1.71 -15.88 0.29
N THR A 356 -0.60 -16.58 0.03
CA THR A 356 0.75 -15.98 0.07
C THR A 356 1.62 -16.42 -1.11
N LEU A 357 2.13 -15.43 -1.84
CA LEU A 357 3.30 -15.62 -2.72
C LEU A 357 4.55 -15.15 -1.98
N ARG A 358 5.57 -16.01 -1.97
CA ARG A 358 6.94 -15.59 -1.69
C ARG A 358 7.52 -15.01 -2.97
N TYR A 359 7.95 -13.76 -2.90
CA TYR A 359 8.61 -13.04 -3.98
C TYR A 359 10.06 -12.76 -3.54
N GLU A 360 11.00 -13.44 -4.17
CA GLU A 360 12.43 -13.26 -3.94
C GLU A 360 13.05 -12.67 -5.19
N TYR A 361 13.96 -11.73 -5.05
CA TYR A 361 14.62 -11.13 -6.21
C TYR A 361 16.09 -10.83 -5.92
N THR A 362 16.93 -11.13 -6.90
CA THR A 362 18.35 -10.78 -6.91
C THR A 362 18.58 -9.67 -7.92
N VAL A 363 19.28 -8.63 -7.50
CA VAL A 363 19.66 -7.49 -8.32
C VAL A 363 21.16 -7.54 -8.59
N GLU A 364 21.53 -7.48 -9.86
CA GLU A 364 22.90 -7.36 -10.32
C GLU A 364 23.04 -6.12 -11.20
N ASP A 365 23.88 -5.19 -10.77
CA ASP A 365 24.34 -4.08 -11.59
C ASP A 365 25.80 -3.77 -11.23
N PRO A 366 26.78 -4.30 -11.99
CA PRO A 366 28.20 -4.08 -11.71
C PRO A 366 28.63 -2.63 -11.93
N GLY A 367 27.78 -1.80 -12.55
CA GLY A 367 27.99 -0.36 -12.61
C GLY A 367 27.62 0.36 -11.33
N THR A 368 26.77 -0.21 -10.49
CA THR A 368 26.26 0.44 -9.27
C THR A 368 26.85 -0.20 -8.03
N TRP A 369 26.69 -1.51 -7.85
CA TRP A 369 27.11 -2.23 -6.64
C TRP A 369 28.33 -3.11 -6.89
N THR A 370 29.14 -3.30 -5.85
CA THR A 370 30.33 -4.17 -5.90
C THR A 370 30.00 -5.66 -6.01
N LYS A 371 28.78 -6.05 -5.63
CA LYS A 371 28.26 -7.44 -5.67
C LYS A 371 26.75 -7.42 -5.92
N PRO A 372 26.16 -8.52 -6.42
CA PRO A 372 24.72 -8.70 -6.40
C PRO A 372 24.17 -8.69 -4.97
N TRP A 373 22.86 -8.44 -4.84
CA TRP A 373 22.15 -8.53 -3.57
C TRP A 373 20.75 -9.12 -3.77
N THR A 374 20.22 -9.79 -2.75
CA THR A 374 18.95 -10.50 -2.78
C THR A 374 18.02 -10.04 -1.67
N ALA A 375 16.76 -9.82 -2.01
CA ALA A 375 15.71 -9.48 -1.08
C ALA A 375 14.48 -10.38 -1.24
N VAL A 376 13.67 -10.46 -0.18
CA VAL A 376 12.47 -11.29 -0.10
C VAL A 376 11.31 -10.48 0.43
N GLN A 377 10.16 -10.62 -0.22
CA GLN A 377 8.88 -10.06 0.18
C GLN A 377 7.80 -11.15 0.12
N PHE A 378 6.67 -10.89 0.79
CA PHE A 378 5.53 -11.79 0.83
C PHE A 378 4.29 -11.02 0.40
N LEU A 379 3.71 -11.45 -0.71
CA LEU A 379 2.53 -10.86 -1.30
C LEU A 379 1.30 -11.56 -0.75
N ARG A 380 0.31 -10.78 -0.29
CA ARG A 380 -0.93 -11.29 0.30
C ARG A 380 -2.06 -11.24 -0.71
N ARG A 381 -2.83 -12.33 -0.82
CA ARG A 381 -3.96 -12.39 -1.73
C ARG A 381 -5.05 -11.41 -1.30
N LEU A 382 -5.58 -10.66 -2.26
CA LEU A 382 -6.79 -9.87 -2.11
C LEU A 382 -7.98 -10.58 -2.75
N THR A 383 -9.17 -10.34 -2.20
CA THR A 383 -10.45 -10.84 -2.74
C THR A 383 -11.18 -9.79 -3.59
N THR A 384 -10.69 -8.54 -3.57
CA THR A 384 -11.22 -7.43 -4.34
C THR A 384 -10.54 -7.36 -5.72
N PRO A 385 -11.22 -6.78 -6.72
CA PRO A 385 -10.59 -6.49 -8.01
C PRO A 385 -9.48 -5.45 -7.85
N LEU A 386 -8.58 -5.41 -8.85
CA LEU A 386 -7.66 -4.29 -9.04
C LEU A 386 -8.45 -3.10 -9.58
N TYR A 387 -8.24 -1.91 -9.02
CA TYR A 387 -8.89 -0.68 -9.49
C TYR A 387 -8.00 0.06 -10.48
N GLU A 388 -8.61 0.91 -11.30
CA GLU A 388 -7.89 1.79 -12.23
C GLU A 388 -7.20 2.93 -11.46
N TYR A 389 -5.96 3.22 -11.84
CA TYR A 389 -5.25 4.43 -11.42
C TYR A 389 -5.22 5.46 -12.56
N ALA A 390 -6.16 6.40 -12.53
CA ALA A 390 -6.29 7.42 -13.55
C ALA A 390 -5.32 8.60 -13.31
N CYS A 391 -4.02 8.38 -13.51
CA CYS A 391 -2.97 9.38 -13.22
C CYS A 391 -3.14 10.71 -14.00
N HIS A 392 -3.65 10.64 -15.23
CA HIS A 392 -3.77 11.79 -16.12
C HIS A 392 -5.17 12.43 -16.11
N GLU A 393 -6.22 11.67 -15.77
CA GLU A 393 -7.59 12.19 -15.81
C GLU A 393 -7.81 13.18 -14.67
N GLY A 394 -8.22 14.41 -15.00
CA GLY A 394 -8.35 15.49 -14.02
C GLY A 394 -7.00 16.02 -13.47
N ASN A 395 -5.87 15.64 -14.06
CA ASN A 395 -4.56 16.15 -13.65
C ASN A 395 -4.27 17.52 -14.30
N TYR A 396 -4.45 18.59 -13.52
CA TYR A 396 -4.15 19.97 -13.93
C TYR A 396 -2.71 20.40 -13.58
N GLY A 397 -1.92 19.52 -12.95
CA GLY A 397 -0.59 19.84 -12.44
C GLY A 397 0.34 20.34 -13.53
N MET A 398 0.37 19.66 -14.68
CA MET A 398 1.20 20.05 -15.82
C MET A 398 0.86 21.46 -16.34
N ALA A 399 -0.43 21.75 -16.54
CA ALA A 399 -0.86 23.07 -17.00
C ALA A 399 -0.51 24.16 -15.97
N GLY A 400 -0.68 23.86 -14.67
CA GLY A 400 -0.30 24.77 -13.59
C GLY A 400 1.19 25.05 -13.54
N ILE A 401 2.03 24.01 -13.64
CA ILE A 401 3.51 24.13 -13.66
C ILE A 401 3.95 25.03 -14.83
N LEU A 402 3.48 24.74 -16.04
CA LEU A 402 3.86 25.51 -17.23
C LEU A 402 3.36 26.96 -17.17
N SER A 403 2.13 27.18 -16.67
CA SER A 403 1.59 28.52 -16.48
C SER A 403 2.39 29.33 -15.46
N GLY A 404 2.80 28.69 -14.36
CA GLY A 404 3.70 29.29 -13.36
C GLY A 404 5.06 29.67 -13.94
N ALA A 405 5.63 28.81 -14.79
CA ALA A 405 6.88 29.12 -15.49
C ALA A 405 6.74 30.34 -16.40
N ARG A 406 5.66 30.44 -17.19
CA ARG A 406 5.40 31.61 -18.04
C ARG A 406 5.20 32.90 -17.23
N ALA A 407 4.58 32.80 -16.06
CA ALA A 407 4.44 33.94 -15.15
C ALA A 407 5.81 34.42 -14.64
N ALA A 408 6.67 33.49 -14.20
CA ALA A 408 8.02 33.81 -13.73
C ALA A 408 8.89 34.45 -14.82
N GLU A 409 8.83 33.96 -16.06
CA GLU A 409 9.52 34.58 -17.21
C GLU A 409 9.05 36.01 -17.46
N LYS A 410 7.74 36.27 -17.37
CA LYS A 410 7.17 37.60 -17.55
C LYS A 410 7.62 38.57 -16.45
N ASP A 411 7.70 38.09 -15.21
CA ASP A 411 8.16 38.90 -14.09
C ASP A 411 9.67 39.19 -14.17
N ALA A 412 10.48 38.25 -14.66
CA ALA A 412 11.91 38.47 -14.89
C ALA A 412 12.22 39.43 -16.06
N ALA A 413 11.27 39.63 -16.98
CA ALA A 413 11.39 40.54 -18.12
C ALA A 413 10.94 41.99 -17.81
N ARG A 414 10.40 42.25 -16.61
CA ARG A 414 10.04 43.58 -16.11
C ARG A 414 11.21 44.20 -15.38
#